data_AF-A0A7S0BWR3-F1
#
_entry.id   AF-A0A7S0BWR3-F1
#
_cell.length_a   1.000
_cell.length_b   1.000
_cell.length_c   1.000
_cell.angle_alpha   90.00
_cell.angle_beta   90.00
_cell.angle_gamma   90.00
#
_symmetry.space_group_name_H-M   'P 1'
#
loop_
_entity.id
_entity.type
_entity.pdbx_description
1 polymer ?
#
loop_
_entity_poly.entity_id
_entity_poly.type
_entity_poly.pdbx_seq_one_letter_code
_entity_poly.pdbx_strand_id
1 'polypeptide(L)'
;NLDRSFHGSYEDSFDKDVVIIATPHRDVYSAVEDALKKAGVSSNIMNLQAISPELFRWGLGKEADTLSFLNRVAFIENDESADDYLNDPKSIIFRVTPRVEKNVTDPYVKPTRAPRTMVTNEHYLEHTLNKLEDAVLKTYSPNIIHAADVKDFPLVGQSCMFGERCIMNEKPCYADNGDATYFASYPEQTITDNQFYVIIGVDHMRSSTGAKYSSVVVGSTIKNLGIEGFNSIEHMESSSSVYLDVLHEHRDSVYAMTVRRDCTDHDFCLEIGNGLLGLPDEEPPNFLFRTYLHKHGSVGAPVDSLLMDRLFFVDPDSNRTSAISNFDKLAHKSIRDKFHLRNSAIKL
;
A
#
# COMPACT_ATOMS: atom_id res chain seq x y z
N ASN A 1 -8.71 16.97 -26.47
CA ASN A 1 -7.27 16.67 -26.40
C ASN A 1 -6.72 16.95 -25.01
N LEU A 2 -7.17 16.18 -24.01
CA LEU A 2 -6.55 16.08 -22.68
C LEU A 2 -5.61 14.86 -22.69
N ASP A 3 -4.72 14.82 -23.69
CA ASP A 3 -3.91 13.65 -23.97
C ASP A 3 -2.57 13.80 -23.24
N ARG A 4 -2.42 13.00 -22.18
CA ARG A 4 -1.18 12.74 -21.40
C ARG A 4 -0.63 13.94 -20.61
N SER A 5 -1.07 14.08 -19.36
CA SER A 5 -0.49 15.04 -18.40
C SER A 5 0.79 14.54 -17.71
N PHE A 6 1.36 13.43 -18.16
CA PHE A 6 2.72 13.04 -17.79
C PHE A 6 3.51 12.79 -19.07
N HIS A 7 4.48 13.66 -19.34
CA HIS A 7 5.45 13.50 -20.39
C HIS A 7 6.58 12.58 -19.87
N GLY A 8 6.78 11.46 -20.57
CA GLY A 8 7.67 10.36 -20.21
C GLY A 8 7.08 9.04 -20.70
N SER A 9 7.86 8.16 -21.33
CA SER A 9 7.39 6.80 -21.65
C SER A 9 7.53 5.92 -20.43
N TYR A 10 6.46 5.18 -20.09
CA TYR A 10 6.47 4.21 -18.98
C TYR A 10 7.63 3.21 -19.07
N GLU A 11 8.11 2.92 -20.29
CA GLU A 11 9.20 1.98 -20.56
C GLU A 11 10.62 2.57 -20.40
N ASP A 12 10.78 3.90 -20.27
CA ASP A 12 12.10 4.58 -20.12
C ASP A 12 12.00 5.76 -19.12
N SER A 13 11.42 5.49 -17.94
CA SER A 13 11.17 6.52 -16.90
C SER A 13 12.27 6.62 -15.84
N PHE A 14 13.19 5.67 -15.78
CA PHE A 14 14.29 5.66 -14.80
C PHE A 14 15.45 6.57 -15.23
N ASP A 15 16.18 7.12 -14.25
CA ASP A 15 17.32 8.04 -14.45
C ASP A 15 17.01 9.25 -15.34
N LYS A 16 15.76 9.74 -15.32
CA LYS A 16 15.34 10.94 -16.03
C LYS A 16 14.95 12.04 -15.05
N ASP A 17 15.31 13.27 -15.41
CA ASP A 17 14.77 14.45 -14.75
C ASP A 17 13.27 14.60 -15.02
N VAL A 18 12.55 15.01 -14.00
CA VAL A 18 11.13 15.35 -14.07
C VAL A 18 10.89 16.72 -13.45
N VAL A 19 10.09 17.53 -14.13
CA VAL A 19 9.61 18.81 -13.60
C VAL A 19 8.12 18.69 -13.35
N ILE A 20 7.69 18.98 -12.12
CA ILE A 20 6.27 19.03 -11.74
C ILE A 20 5.91 20.47 -11.40
N ILE A 21 4.95 21.03 -12.12
CA ILE A 21 4.45 22.38 -11.93
C ILE A 21 3.05 22.29 -11.33
N ALA A 22 2.94 22.61 -10.03
CA ALA A 22 1.66 22.63 -9.32
C ALA A 22 1.10 24.06 -9.25
N THR A 23 -0.03 24.31 -9.90
CA THR A 23 -0.68 25.63 -9.93
C THR A 23 -2.15 25.52 -10.37
N PRO A 24 -3.04 26.39 -9.86
CA PRO A 24 -4.39 26.51 -10.41
C PRO A 24 -4.39 27.45 -11.63
N HIS A 25 -3.41 28.36 -11.75
CA HIS A 25 -3.38 29.45 -12.73
C HIS A 25 -2.72 29.03 -14.05
N ARG A 26 -3.47 29.12 -15.15
CA ARG A 26 -2.97 28.87 -16.51
C ARG A 26 -1.87 29.84 -16.94
N ASP A 27 -2.03 31.12 -16.63
CA ASP A 27 -1.06 32.16 -16.99
C ASP A 27 0.26 32.03 -16.21
N VAL A 28 0.18 31.65 -14.92
CA VAL A 28 1.37 31.35 -14.12
C VAL A 28 2.09 30.12 -14.66
N TYR A 29 1.37 29.05 -15.01
CA TYR A 29 1.98 27.88 -15.65
C TYR A 29 2.72 28.27 -16.93
N SER A 30 2.07 28.99 -17.84
CA SER A 30 2.71 29.41 -19.11
C SER A 30 3.95 30.27 -18.86
N ALA A 31 3.91 31.19 -17.89
CA ALA A 31 5.08 32.00 -17.55
C ALA A 31 6.23 31.17 -16.97
N VAL A 32 5.94 30.16 -16.14
CA VAL A 32 6.94 29.23 -15.60
C VAL A 32 7.50 28.34 -16.70
N GLU A 33 6.64 27.80 -17.56
CA GLU A 33 7.01 26.97 -18.70
C GLU A 33 7.96 27.74 -19.66
N ASP A 34 7.63 28.98 -19.99
CA ASP A 34 8.48 29.85 -20.83
C ASP A 34 9.83 30.14 -20.18
N ALA A 35 9.86 30.34 -18.85
CA ALA A 35 11.10 30.55 -18.11
C ALA A 35 11.99 29.30 -18.12
N LEU A 36 11.39 28.12 -17.92
CA LEU A 36 12.10 26.83 -17.97
C LEU A 36 12.64 26.55 -19.38
N LYS A 37 11.85 26.79 -20.43
CA LYS A 37 12.29 26.66 -21.83
C LYS A 37 13.48 27.57 -22.14
N LYS A 38 13.45 28.82 -21.67
CA LYS A 38 14.57 29.77 -21.81
C LYS A 38 15.83 29.30 -21.08
N ALA A 39 15.67 28.55 -19.99
CA ALA A 39 16.77 27.93 -19.26
C ALA A 39 17.28 26.62 -19.91
N GLY A 40 16.71 26.19 -21.04
CA GLY A 40 17.10 24.98 -21.76
C GLY A 40 16.39 23.71 -21.30
N VAL A 41 15.40 23.81 -20.41
CA VAL A 41 14.62 22.66 -19.96
C VAL A 41 13.64 22.25 -21.06
N SER A 42 13.64 20.96 -21.42
CA SER A 42 12.73 20.39 -22.42
C SER A 42 11.29 20.40 -21.92
N SER A 43 10.34 20.79 -22.77
CA SER A 43 8.91 20.66 -22.45
C SER A 43 8.47 19.21 -22.24
N ASN A 44 9.22 18.25 -22.79
CA ASN A 44 8.91 16.82 -22.69
C ASN A 44 9.17 16.23 -21.30
N ILE A 45 9.67 17.00 -20.35
CA ILE A 45 9.81 16.60 -18.95
C ILE A 45 9.02 17.50 -17.99
N MET A 46 8.23 18.44 -18.52
CA MET A 46 7.41 19.37 -17.73
C MET A 46 5.99 18.84 -17.59
N ASN A 47 5.55 18.62 -16.35
CA ASN A 47 4.28 18.00 -16.02
C ASN A 47 3.41 18.94 -15.19
N LEU A 48 2.17 19.13 -15.62
CA LEU A 48 1.20 19.95 -14.88
C LEU A 48 0.51 19.10 -13.81
N GLN A 49 0.63 19.53 -12.55
CA GLN A 49 -0.24 19.11 -11.47
C GLN A 49 -1.30 20.19 -11.24
N ALA A 50 -2.42 20.10 -11.96
CA ALA A 50 -3.53 21.02 -11.79
C ALA A 50 -4.20 20.82 -10.42
N ILE A 51 -4.28 21.90 -9.63
CA ILE A 51 -4.92 21.91 -8.32
C ILE A 51 -6.13 22.85 -8.40
N SER A 52 -7.29 22.41 -7.92
CA SER A 52 -8.50 23.23 -7.96
C SER A 52 -8.37 24.42 -7.01
N PRO A 53 -8.67 25.67 -7.46
CA PRO A 53 -8.74 26.82 -6.56
C PRO A 53 -9.87 26.71 -5.53
N GLU A 54 -10.85 25.84 -5.74
CA GLU A 54 -11.93 25.58 -4.79
C GLU A 54 -11.51 24.65 -3.64
N LEU A 55 -10.44 23.86 -3.82
CA LEU A 55 -9.99 22.85 -2.86
C LEU A 55 -8.75 23.26 -2.08
N PHE A 56 -8.02 24.28 -2.53
CA PHE A 56 -6.73 24.66 -1.94
C PHE A 56 -6.62 26.19 -1.78
N ARG A 57 -6.38 26.63 -0.55
CA ARG A 57 -6.13 28.04 -0.19
C ARG A 57 -4.65 28.36 -0.35
N TRP A 58 -4.29 28.98 -1.46
CA TRP A 58 -2.92 29.41 -1.75
C TRP A 58 -2.50 30.59 -0.87
N GLY A 59 -1.23 30.62 -0.44
CA GLY A 59 -0.65 31.76 0.26
C GLY A 59 0.38 31.37 1.31
N LEU A 60 0.73 32.32 2.17
CA LEU A 60 1.63 32.13 3.32
C LEU A 60 1.00 32.59 4.64
N GLY A 61 -0.27 33.00 4.60
CA GLY A 61 -1.01 33.40 5.79
C GLY A 61 -1.38 32.19 6.64
N LYS A 62 -1.82 32.45 7.88
CA LYS A 62 -2.26 31.42 8.83
C LYS A 62 -3.43 30.53 8.34
N GLU A 63 -4.19 31.00 7.35
CA GLU A 63 -5.32 30.27 6.76
C GLU A 63 -4.93 29.56 5.43
N ALA A 64 -3.68 29.69 4.99
CA ALA A 64 -3.22 29.05 3.76
C ALA A 64 -2.99 27.55 3.99
N ASP A 65 -3.29 26.76 2.97
CA ASP A 65 -3.06 25.33 2.98
C ASP A 65 -1.59 25.01 2.68
N THR A 66 -1.13 23.85 3.16
CA THR A 66 0.23 23.37 2.90
C THR A 66 0.23 22.41 1.73
N LEU A 67 1.07 22.68 0.73
CA LEU A 67 1.36 21.73 -0.34
C LEU A 67 2.62 20.94 0.03
N SER A 68 2.53 19.62 0.00
CA SER A 68 3.65 18.72 0.28
C SER A 68 3.89 17.79 -0.91
N PHE A 69 5.15 17.63 -1.28
CA PHE A 69 5.61 16.59 -2.20
C PHE A 69 6.32 15.53 -1.38
N LEU A 70 5.74 14.33 -1.32
CA LEU A 70 6.34 13.20 -0.63
C LEU A 70 6.92 12.26 -1.69
N ASN A 71 8.24 12.17 -1.75
CA ASN A 71 8.92 11.09 -2.45
C ASN A 71 9.18 9.96 -1.45
N ARG A 72 8.89 8.73 -1.85
CA ARG A 72 9.09 7.54 -1.01
C ARG A 72 10.05 6.61 -1.73
N VAL A 73 11.17 6.33 -1.07
CA VAL A 73 12.13 5.31 -1.48
C VAL A 73 11.81 4.04 -0.67
N ALA A 74 11.78 2.89 -1.34
CA ALA A 74 11.58 1.59 -0.74
C ALA A 74 12.30 0.54 -1.58
N PHE A 75 12.61 -0.61 -0.99
CA PHE A 75 13.29 -1.75 -1.63
C PHE A 75 14.66 -1.35 -2.20
N ILE A 76 15.58 -1.03 -1.30
CA ILE A 76 16.95 -0.66 -1.65
C ILE A 76 17.68 -1.91 -2.14
N GLU A 77 18.09 -1.92 -3.42
CA GLU A 77 18.92 -2.99 -3.98
C GLU A 77 20.42 -2.79 -3.67
N ASN A 78 20.85 -1.54 -3.48
CA ASN A 78 22.25 -1.18 -3.30
C ASN A 78 22.37 -0.05 -2.26
N ASP A 79 22.94 -0.39 -1.09
CA ASP A 79 23.07 0.51 0.04
C ASP A 79 23.90 1.77 -0.28
N GLU A 80 24.98 1.63 -1.05
CA GLU A 80 25.83 2.77 -1.43
C GLU A 80 25.07 3.79 -2.28
N SER A 81 24.30 3.32 -3.27
CA SER A 81 23.47 4.17 -4.13
C SER A 81 22.32 4.80 -3.34
N ALA A 82 21.77 4.08 -2.36
CA ALA A 82 20.73 4.60 -1.48
C ALA A 82 21.28 5.67 -0.54
N ASP A 83 22.46 5.45 0.05
CA ASP A 83 23.15 6.44 0.88
C ASP A 83 23.48 7.70 0.06
N ASP A 84 23.98 7.54 -1.16
CA ASP A 84 24.22 8.65 -2.08
C ASP A 84 22.93 9.44 -2.36
N TYR A 85 21.83 8.75 -2.66
CA TYR A 85 20.52 9.37 -2.89
C TYR A 85 19.96 10.07 -1.65
N LEU A 86 20.05 9.45 -0.47
CA LEU A 86 19.54 10.02 0.78
C LEU A 86 20.35 11.22 1.24
N ASN A 87 21.66 11.23 0.99
CA ASN A 87 22.54 12.37 1.27
C ASN A 87 22.34 13.53 0.29
N ASP A 88 22.00 13.22 -0.97
CA ASP A 88 21.66 14.24 -1.97
C ASP A 88 20.58 13.74 -2.95
N PRO A 89 19.29 13.93 -2.65
CA PRO A 89 18.18 13.40 -3.46
C PRO A 89 18.00 14.17 -4.77
N LYS A 90 18.91 15.08 -5.12
CA LYS A 90 18.95 15.93 -6.32
C LYS A 90 17.64 16.69 -6.61
N SER A 91 16.79 16.83 -5.59
CA SER A 91 15.46 17.43 -5.71
C SER A 91 15.54 18.92 -5.40
N ILE A 92 15.05 19.76 -6.32
CA ILE A 92 15.02 21.21 -6.16
C ILE A 92 13.58 21.70 -6.14
N ILE A 93 13.20 22.42 -5.10
CA ILE A 93 11.84 22.99 -4.95
C ILE A 93 11.90 24.49 -5.16
N PHE A 94 11.15 24.98 -6.15
CA PHE A 94 10.94 26.40 -6.39
C PHE A 94 9.53 26.82 -5.99
N ARG A 95 9.44 27.85 -5.14
CA ARG A 95 8.18 28.58 -4.95
C ARG A 95 8.15 29.79 -5.85
N VAL A 96 7.35 29.74 -6.91
CA VAL A 96 7.19 30.87 -7.84
C VAL A 96 5.99 31.71 -7.41
N THR A 97 6.22 32.98 -7.12
CA THR A 97 5.17 33.94 -6.76
C THR A 97 5.07 35.02 -7.84
N PRO A 98 3.90 35.21 -8.47
CA PRO A 98 3.67 36.32 -9.38
C PRO A 98 3.94 37.67 -8.71
N ARG A 99 4.60 38.60 -9.42
CA ARG A 99 4.89 39.96 -8.90
C ARG A 99 3.63 40.81 -8.73
N VAL A 100 2.60 40.48 -9.49
CA VAL A 100 1.28 41.11 -9.44
C VAL A 100 0.30 40.00 -9.09
N GLU A 101 -0.55 40.26 -8.09
CA GLU A 101 -1.58 39.31 -7.68
C GLU A 101 -2.45 38.91 -8.87
N LYS A 102 -2.70 37.62 -9.01
CA LYS A 102 -3.47 37.03 -10.10
C LYS A 102 -4.73 36.38 -9.54
N ASN A 103 -5.88 36.88 -9.96
CA ASN A 103 -7.13 36.18 -9.77
C ASN A 103 -7.15 34.93 -10.66
N VAL A 104 -7.68 33.82 -10.13
CA VAL A 104 -7.86 32.59 -10.91
C VAL A 104 -9.12 32.75 -11.77
N THR A 105 -9.02 33.43 -12.91
CA THR A 105 -10.16 33.66 -13.82
C THR A 105 -10.37 32.55 -14.84
N ASP A 106 -9.34 31.75 -15.09
CA ASP A 106 -9.36 30.58 -15.97
C ASP A 106 -8.47 29.47 -15.36
N PRO A 107 -8.97 28.73 -14.36
CA PRO A 107 -8.20 27.66 -13.76
C PRO A 107 -7.96 26.51 -14.74
N TYR A 108 -6.90 25.74 -14.52
CA TYR A 108 -6.82 24.43 -15.17
C TYR A 108 -8.01 23.57 -14.78
N VAL A 109 -8.65 22.97 -15.80
CA VAL A 109 -9.72 22.00 -15.58
C VAL A 109 -9.12 20.78 -14.89
N LYS A 110 -9.62 20.49 -13.70
CA LYS A 110 -9.28 19.27 -12.98
C LYS A 110 -9.63 18.05 -13.85
N PRO A 111 -8.71 17.07 -14.02
CA PRO A 111 -9.01 15.86 -14.76
C PRO A 111 -10.16 15.06 -14.12
N THR A 112 -11.01 14.48 -14.96
CA THR A 112 -11.99 13.48 -14.51
C THR A 112 -11.25 12.26 -14.00
N ARG A 113 -11.50 11.88 -12.73
CA ARG A 113 -10.88 10.69 -12.13
C ARG A 113 -11.55 9.42 -12.64
N ALA A 114 -10.76 8.40 -12.92
CA ALA A 114 -11.29 7.09 -13.28
C ALA A 114 -12.05 6.50 -12.08
N PRO A 115 -13.22 5.87 -12.30
CA PRO A 115 -13.94 5.18 -11.23
C PRO A 115 -13.16 3.94 -10.77
N ARG A 116 -13.21 3.63 -9.47
CA ARG A 116 -12.64 2.41 -8.90
C ARG A 116 -13.56 1.22 -9.15
N THR A 117 -13.58 0.73 -10.39
CA THR A 117 -14.44 -0.39 -10.83
C THR A 117 -13.65 -1.41 -11.62
N MET A 118 -13.94 -2.70 -11.42
CA MET A 118 -13.29 -3.81 -12.13
C MET A 118 -14.28 -4.90 -12.52
N VAL A 119 -13.96 -5.59 -13.61
CA VAL A 119 -14.78 -6.71 -14.14
C VAL A 119 -14.38 -8.05 -13.52
N THR A 120 -13.14 -8.16 -13.05
CA THR A 120 -12.56 -9.37 -12.45
C THR A 120 -12.47 -9.26 -10.92
N ASN A 121 -12.34 -10.41 -10.25
CA ASN A 121 -12.19 -10.52 -8.80
C ASN A 121 -11.35 -11.75 -8.44
N GLU A 122 -11.01 -11.87 -7.16
CA GLU A 122 -10.14 -12.92 -6.62
C GLU A 122 -10.90 -14.09 -5.99
N HIS A 123 -12.24 -14.10 -5.99
CA HIS A 123 -13.01 -15.14 -5.29
C HIS A 123 -12.75 -16.54 -5.83
N TYR A 124 -12.28 -16.68 -7.08
CA TYR A 124 -11.84 -17.97 -7.61
C TYR A 124 -10.63 -18.56 -6.87
N LEU A 125 -9.81 -17.72 -6.21
CA LEU A 125 -8.66 -18.13 -5.40
C LEU A 125 -9.03 -18.52 -3.97
N GLU A 126 -10.27 -18.34 -3.55
CA GLU A 126 -10.67 -18.53 -2.15
C GLU A 126 -10.48 -19.99 -1.70
N HIS A 127 -10.71 -20.96 -2.59
CA HIS A 127 -10.42 -22.35 -2.30
C HIS A 127 -8.93 -22.60 -2.05
N THR A 128 -8.05 -22.05 -2.90
CA THR A 128 -6.60 -22.19 -2.75
C THR A 128 -6.09 -21.50 -1.48
N LEU A 129 -6.59 -20.29 -1.18
CA LEU A 129 -6.24 -19.60 0.06
C LEU A 129 -6.71 -20.36 1.31
N ASN A 130 -7.89 -20.98 1.27
CA ASN A 130 -8.37 -21.87 2.34
C ASN A 130 -7.48 -23.11 2.53
N LYS A 131 -6.98 -23.70 1.43
CA LYS A 131 -6.05 -24.83 1.51
C LYS A 131 -4.71 -24.43 2.10
N LEU A 132 -4.22 -23.24 1.75
CA LEU A 132 -3.02 -22.67 2.34
C LEU A 132 -3.20 -22.41 3.85
N GLU A 133 -4.34 -21.84 4.26
CA GLU A 133 -4.68 -21.70 5.67
C GLU A 133 -4.68 -23.05 6.41
N ASP A 134 -5.38 -24.06 5.88
CA ASP A 134 -5.43 -25.39 6.49
C ASP A 134 -4.02 -26.00 6.65
N ALA A 135 -3.11 -25.77 5.70
CA ALA A 135 -1.73 -26.23 5.76
C ALA A 135 -0.87 -25.47 6.79
N VAL A 136 -1.05 -24.14 6.89
CA VAL A 136 -0.41 -23.32 7.95
C VAL A 136 -0.89 -23.75 9.33
N LEU A 137 -2.21 -23.92 9.50
CA LEU A 137 -2.80 -24.41 10.74
C LEU A 137 -2.22 -25.77 11.13
N LYS A 138 -2.12 -26.72 10.19
CA LYS A 138 -1.52 -28.03 10.42
C LYS A 138 -0.04 -27.94 10.82
N THR A 139 0.71 -27.01 10.24
CA THR A 139 2.16 -26.87 10.47
C THR A 139 2.47 -26.32 11.85
N TYR A 140 1.71 -25.32 12.30
CA TYR A 140 2.02 -24.59 13.53
C TYR A 140 1.10 -24.91 14.71
N SER A 141 0.07 -25.73 14.55
CA SER A 141 -0.74 -26.18 15.69
C SER A 141 0.05 -27.12 16.61
N PRO A 142 -0.12 -27.02 17.95
CA PRO A 142 -1.07 -26.18 18.68
C PRO A 142 -0.55 -24.77 19.03
N ASN A 143 0.59 -24.35 18.48
CA ASN A 143 1.31 -23.14 18.86
C ASN A 143 0.70 -21.85 18.28
N ILE A 144 -0.30 -21.94 17.40
CA ILE A 144 -1.10 -20.77 17.02
C ILE A 144 -2.00 -20.37 18.18
N ILE A 145 -1.74 -19.21 18.78
CA ILE A 145 -2.53 -18.73 19.94
C ILE A 145 -3.49 -17.60 19.58
N HIS A 146 -3.31 -16.95 18.42
CA HIS A 146 -4.16 -15.87 17.95
C HIS A 146 -4.22 -15.82 16.41
N ALA A 147 -5.40 -15.46 15.87
CA ALA A 147 -5.59 -15.08 14.47
C ALA A 147 -6.09 -13.64 14.46
N ALA A 148 -5.34 -12.75 13.85
CA ALA A 148 -5.60 -11.32 13.86
C ALA A 148 -6.55 -10.94 12.73
N ASP A 149 -7.52 -10.08 13.04
CA ASP A 149 -8.46 -9.57 12.04
C ASP A 149 -7.70 -8.62 11.08
N VAL A 150 -7.75 -8.89 9.78
CA VAL A 150 -7.41 -7.93 8.72
C VAL A 150 -8.69 -7.21 8.33
N LYS A 151 -8.61 -5.88 8.24
CA LYS A 151 -9.76 -5.02 7.98
C LYS A 151 -9.44 -4.10 6.82
N ASP A 152 -10.48 -3.77 6.04
CA ASP A 152 -10.48 -2.55 5.23
C ASP A 152 -10.01 -1.39 6.10
N PHE A 153 -9.00 -0.68 5.61
CA PHE A 153 -8.36 0.38 6.38
C PHE A 153 -9.42 1.43 6.71
N PRO A 154 -9.92 1.49 7.97
CA PRO A 154 -11.24 2.03 8.26
C PRO A 154 -11.33 3.55 8.19
N LEU A 155 -10.26 4.23 7.79
CA LEU A 155 -10.16 5.68 7.92
C LEU A 155 -10.81 6.42 6.74
N VAL A 156 -11.12 5.70 5.68
CA VAL A 156 -11.85 6.19 4.54
C VAL A 156 -12.75 5.04 4.07
N GLY A 157 -13.98 4.95 4.58
CA GLY A 157 -14.95 4.04 3.96
C GLY A 157 -15.03 4.33 2.45
N GLN A 158 -15.71 3.47 1.67
CA GLN A 158 -16.02 3.68 0.24
C GLN A 158 -16.51 5.12 -0.12
N SER A 159 -16.85 5.94 0.88
CA SER A 159 -17.16 7.36 0.80
C SER A 159 -15.98 8.35 0.69
N CYS A 160 -14.70 8.01 0.83
CA CYS A 160 -13.62 8.94 0.41
C CYS A 160 -12.58 8.32 -0.53
N MET A 161 -13.05 7.49 -1.48
CA MET A 161 -12.30 6.96 -2.64
C MET A 161 -11.39 7.96 -3.40
N PHE A 162 -11.49 9.24 -3.06
CA PHE A 162 -10.70 10.36 -3.57
C PHE A 162 -10.42 11.32 -2.42
N GLY A 163 -9.13 11.60 -2.12
CA GLY A 163 -8.71 12.49 -1.03
C GLY A 163 -9.36 13.88 -1.02
N GLU A 164 -9.85 14.36 -2.16
CA GLU A 164 -10.62 15.61 -2.26
C GLU A 164 -11.92 15.57 -1.46
N ARG A 165 -12.57 14.40 -1.37
CA ARG A 165 -13.78 14.25 -0.55
C ARG A 165 -13.45 14.45 0.92
N CYS A 166 -12.31 14.00 1.41
CA CYS A 166 -11.96 14.27 2.80
C CYS A 166 -11.44 15.70 3.01
N ILE A 167 -10.82 16.36 2.02
CA ILE A 167 -10.60 17.82 2.05
C ILE A 167 -11.93 18.58 2.18
N MET A 168 -12.91 18.31 1.29
CA MET A 168 -14.21 18.99 1.29
C MET A 168 -15.04 18.75 2.56
N ASN A 169 -14.83 17.60 3.22
CA ASN A 169 -15.54 17.24 4.45
C ASN A 169 -14.70 17.51 5.71
N GLU A 170 -13.53 18.14 5.59
CA GLU A 170 -12.61 18.41 6.71
C GLU A 170 -12.28 17.15 7.53
N LYS A 171 -12.13 16.01 6.86
CA LYS A 171 -11.76 14.73 7.46
C LYS A 171 -10.31 14.40 7.16
N PRO A 172 -9.59 13.74 8.09
CA PRO A 172 -8.26 13.24 7.80
C PRO A 172 -8.34 12.13 6.73
N CYS A 173 -7.61 12.28 5.62
CA CYS A 173 -7.53 11.27 4.55
C CYS A 173 -6.45 10.21 4.78
N TYR A 174 -5.56 10.41 5.77
CA TYR A 174 -4.43 9.51 6.09
C TYR A 174 -3.67 8.96 4.87
N ALA A 175 -3.42 9.84 3.89
CA ALA A 175 -2.74 9.53 2.63
C ALA A 175 -3.47 8.56 1.68
N ASP A 176 -4.77 8.33 1.85
CA ASP A 176 -5.57 7.58 0.88
C ASP A 176 -5.60 8.30 -0.47
N ASN A 177 -5.36 7.53 -1.51
CA ASN A 177 -5.21 7.98 -2.89
C ASN A 177 -5.90 6.99 -3.84
N GLY A 178 -6.17 7.44 -5.06
CA GLY A 178 -6.88 6.62 -6.04
C GLY A 178 -6.09 5.40 -6.51
N ASP A 179 -4.77 5.42 -6.36
CA ASP A 179 -3.85 4.46 -6.97
C ASP A 179 -3.73 3.12 -6.24
N ALA A 180 -4.19 3.03 -4.98
CA ALA A 180 -4.08 1.81 -4.20
C ALA A 180 -5.34 1.51 -3.37
N THR A 181 -5.46 0.24 -2.99
CA THR A 181 -6.39 -0.23 -1.96
C THR A 181 -5.61 -0.74 -0.78
N TYR A 182 -6.07 -0.37 0.42
CA TYR A 182 -5.35 -0.57 1.67
C TYR A 182 -6.15 -1.46 2.61
N PHE A 183 -5.52 -2.50 3.12
CA PHE A 183 -5.99 -3.24 4.30
C PHE A 183 -4.99 -3.05 5.44
N ALA A 184 -5.44 -3.25 6.67
CA ALA A 184 -4.53 -3.30 7.81
C ALA A 184 -4.94 -4.29 8.87
N SER A 185 -3.95 -4.68 9.66
CA SER A 185 -4.13 -5.36 10.93
C SER A 185 -3.32 -4.68 12.03
N TYR A 186 -3.90 -4.63 13.22
CA TYR A 186 -3.31 -4.07 14.43
C TYR A 186 -3.44 -5.10 15.55
N PRO A 187 -2.68 -6.21 15.49
CA PRO A 187 -2.72 -7.20 16.55
C PRO A 187 -2.18 -6.64 17.87
N GLU A 188 -2.46 -7.34 18.96
CA GLU A 188 -2.05 -6.93 20.31
C GLU A 188 -0.79 -7.67 20.79
N GLN A 189 -0.36 -8.72 20.08
CA GLN A 189 0.78 -9.54 20.49
C GLN A 189 2.10 -8.93 20.05
N THR A 190 3.06 -8.89 20.96
CA THR A 190 4.44 -8.52 20.67
C THR A 190 5.22 -9.72 20.12
N ILE A 191 6.35 -9.46 19.47
CA ILE A 191 7.22 -10.50 18.90
C ILE A 191 8.51 -10.54 19.70
N THR A 192 8.71 -11.63 20.45
CA THR A 192 10.01 -12.02 21.04
C THR A 192 10.79 -12.94 20.08
N ASP A 193 12.01 -13.33 20.43
CA ASP A 193 12.94 -14.07 19.56
C ASP A 193 12.36 -15.36 18.95
N ASN A 194 11.56 -16.13 19.72
CA ASN A 194 10.95 -17.39 19.26
C ASN A 194 9.55 -17.22 18.66
N GLN A 195 8.94 -16.06 18.84
CA GLN A 195 7.57 -15.79 18.41
C GLN A 195 7.57 -15.18 17.02
N PHE A 196 6.48 -15.38 16.29
CA PHE A 196 6.39 -14.87 14.92
C PHE A 196 4.96 -14.77 14.43
N TYR A 197 4.79 -13.98 13.38
CA TYR A 197 3.57 -13.99 12.59
C TYR A 197 3.74 -14.81 11.32
N VAL A 198 2.67 -15.49 10.91
CA VAL A 198 2.50 -16.06 9.58
C VAL A 198 1.44 -15.26 8.85
N ILE A 199 1.80 -14.76 7.67
CA ILE A 199 0.94 -13.99 6.79
C ILE A 199 0.67 -14.83 5.56
N ILE A 200 -0.60 -15.03 5.22
CA ILE A 200 -1.00 -15.62 3.94
C ILE A 200 -2.00 -14.72 3.23
N GLY A 201 -1.93 -14.69 1.91
CA GLY A 201 -2.80 -13.84 1.12
C GLY A 201 -2.75 -14.18 -0.37
N VAL A 202 -3.42 -13.36 -1.16
CA VAL A 202 -3.34 -13.42 -2.63
C VAL A 202 -2.18 -12.55 -3.09
N ASP A 203 -1.38 -13.08 -4.01
CA ASP A 203 -0.49 -12.24 -4.80
C ASP A 203 -1.33 -11.51 -5.86
N HIS A 204 -1.74 -10.30 -5.52
CA HIS A 204 -2.66 -9.52 -6.36
C HIS A 204 -2.07 -9.20 -7.75
N MET A 205 -0.73 -9.20 -7.91
CA MET A 205 -0.08 -9.01 -9.21
C MET A 205 -0.26 -10.23 -10.13
N ARG A 206 -0.32 -11.43 -9.53
CA ARG A 206 -0.52 -12.73 -10.19
C ARG A 206 -1.98 -13.19 -10.22
N SER A 207 -2.90 -12.43 -9.63
CA SER A 207 -4.35 -12.69 -9.70
C SER A 207 -5.00 -12.09 -10.95
N SER A 208 -6.25 -12.47 -11.20
CA SER A 208 -7.04 -11.93 -12.32
C SER A 208 -7.43 -10.45 -12.14
N THR A 209 -7.16 -9.86 -10.98
CA THR A 209 -7.33 -8.42 -10.76
C THR A 209 -6.37 -7.62 -11.63
N GLY A 210 -5.23 -8.19 -12.01
CA GLY A 210 -4.24 -7.48 -12.79
C GLY A 210 -3.72 -6.25 -12.05
N ALA A 211 -3.49 -6.33 -10.73
CA ALA A 211 -2.72 -5.31 -10.04
C ALA A 211 -1.30 -5.24 -10.64
N LYS A 212 -0.70 -4.06 -10.67
CA LYS A 212 0.70 -3.89 -11.12
C LYS A 212 1.68 -4.33 -10.04
N TYR A 213 1.27 -4.19 -8.79
CA TYR A 213 2.15 -4.34 -7.63
C TYR A 213 1.31 -4.55 -6.37
N SER A 214 1.76 -5.41 -5.48
CA SER A 214 1.23 -5.51 -4.11
C SER A 214 2.34 -5.65 -3.09
N SER A 215 2.08 -5.17 -1.88
CA SER A 215 3.07 -5.17 -0.81
C SER A 215 2.43 -5.30 0.57
N VAL A 216 3.20 -5.83 1.50
CA VAL A 216 2.90 -5.80 2.94
C VAL A 216 4.00 -5.05 3.65
N VAL A 217 3.63 -4.12 4.52
CA VAL A 217 4.55 -3.36 5.37
C VAL A 217 4.27 -3.71 6.82
N VAL A 218 5.34 -4.01 7.55
CA VAL A 218 5.34 -4.13 9.01
C VAL A 218 5.81 -2.80 9.59
N GLY A 219 5.08 -2.25 10.54
CA GLY A 219 5.38 -0.93 11.09
C GLY A 219 5.27 -0.83 12.60
N SER A 220 5.84 0.26 13.12
CA SER A 220 5.69 0.72 14.49
C SER A 220 4.71 1.89 14.53
N THR A 221 3.69 1.76 15.36
CA THR A 221 2.71 2.81 15.62
C THR A 221 3.32 3.90 16.49
N ILE A 222 4.11 3.54 17.51
CA ILE A 222 4.75 4.47 18.44
C ILE A 222 5.73 5.37 17.70
N LYS A 223 6.48 4.82 16.74
CA LYS A 223 7.45 5.57 15.93
C LYS A 223 6.86 6.20 14.68
N ASN A 224 5.63 5.84 14.30
CA ASN A 224 5.01 6.22 13.03
C ASN A 224 5.91 5.89 11.83
N LEU A 225 6.45 4.66 11.82
CA LEU A 225 7.50 4.21 10.89
C LEU A 225 7.12 2.86 10.28
N GLY A 226 7.27 2.73 8.96
CA GLY A 226 7.37 1.41 8.32
C GLY A 226 8.75 0.85 8.57
N ILE A 227 8.82 -0.30 9.24
CA ILE A 227 10.07 -0.93 9.66
C ILE A 227 10.64 -1.74 8.52
N GLU A 228 9.82 -2.64 7.98
CA GLU A 228 10.20 -3.51 6.90
C GLU A 228 8.99 -3.88 6.03
N GLY A 229 9.25 -4.47 4.87
CA GLY A 229 8.16 -4.95 4.02
C GLY A 229 8.60 -5.94 2.95
N PHE A 230 7.61 -6.63 2.39
CA PHE A 230 7.80 -7.55 1.26
C PHE A 230 6.78 -7.25 0.17
N ASN A 231 7.04 -7.74 -1.04
CA ASN A 231 6.26 -7.36 -2.21
C ASN A 231 6.08 -8.48 -3.25
N SER A 232 5.17 -8.25 -4.19
CA SER A 232 4.80 -9.21 -5.24
C SER A 232 5.91 -9.49 -6.26
N ILE A 233 6.87 -8.58 -6.42
CA ILE A 233 7.90 -8.72 -7.45
C ILE A 233 9.04 -9.62 -6.95
N GLU A 234 9.51 -9.37 -5.73
CA GLU A 234 10.74 -9.97 -5.20
C GLU A 234 10.49 -11.11 -4.23
N HIS A 235 9.38 -11.07 -3.48
CA HIS A 235 9.24 -11.89 -2.27
C HIS A 235 8.06 -12.87 -2.28
N MET A 236 6.90 -12.46 -2.81
CA MET A 236 5.68 -13.28 -2.71
C MET A 236 5.71 -14.50 -3.65
N GLU A 237 6.41 -14.41 -4.79
CA GLU A 237 6.45 -15.49 -5.77
C GLU A 237 6.98 -16.78 -5.15
N SER A 238 6.29 -17.89 -5.42
CA SER A 238 6.65 -19.21 -4.93
C SER A 238 6.68 -19.37 -3.39
N SER A 239 6.34 -18.35 -2.61
CA SER A 239 6.39 -18.42 -1.13
C SER A 239 5.39 -19.43 -0.53
N SER A 240 4.27 -19.65 -1.20
CA SER A 240 3.31 -20.70 -0.83
C SER A 240 3.84 -22.13 -1.01
N SER A 241 5.02 -22.30 -1.64
CA SER A 241 5.70 -23.59 -1.82
C SER A 241 5.89 -24.38 -0.55
N VAL A 242 6.12 -23.66 0.54
CA VAL A 242 6.43 -24.24 1.84
C VAL A 242 5.27 -25.10 2.34
N TYR A 243 4.05 -24.78 1.91
CA TYR A 243 2.82 -25.39 2.43
C TYR A 243 1.99 -26.14 1.36
N LEU A 244 2.08 -25.72 0.09
CA LEU A 244 1.28 -26.29 -1.00
C LEU A 244 2.14 -27.12 -1.96
N ASP A 245 1.59 -28.28 -2.36
CA ASP A 245 2.16 -29.16 -3.36
C ASP A 245 2.33 -28.44 -4.71
N VAL A 246 3.41 -28.74 -5.44
CA VAL A 246 3.75 -28.13 -6.73
C VAL A 246 2.63 -28.26 -7.79
N LEU A 247 1.77 -29.28 -7.69
CA LEU A 247 0.65 -29.49 -8.60
C LEU A 247 -0.66 -28.82 -8.13
N HIS A 248 -0.65 -28.11 -6.99
CA HIS A 248 -1.84 -27.42 -6.51
C HIS A 248 -2.21 -26.27 -7.45
N GLU A 249 -3.47 -26.24 -7.89
CA GLU A 249 -3.99 -25.19 -8.76
C GLU A 249 -3.86 -23.81 -8.09
N HIS A 250 -3.40 -22.82 -8.86
CA HIS A 250 -3.20 -21.44 -8.42
C HIS A 250 -2.24 -21.25 -7.24
N ARG A 251 -1.35 -22.22 -6.98
CA ARG A 251 -0.32 -22.12 -5.92
C ARG A 251 0.46 -20.80 -5.98
N ASP A 252 0.90 -20.40 -7.16
CA ASP A 252 1.72 -19.20 -7.34
C ASP A 252 0.89 -17.90 -7.40
N SER A 253 -0.43 -17.98 -7.24
CA SER A 253 -1.32 -16.81 -7.08
C SER A 253 -1.61 -16.49 -5.61
N VAL A 254 -1.10 -17.29 -4.68
CA VAL A 254 -1.17 -17.04 -3.23
C VAL A 254 0.24 -17.02 -2.65
N TYR A 255 0.42 -16.33 -1.53
CA TYR A 255 1.71 -16.18 -0.89
C TYR A 255 1.64 -16.59 0.59
N ALA A 256 2.78 -16.97 1.16
CA ALA A 256 2.94 -17.24 2.58
C ALA A 256 4.30 -16.74 3.08
N MET A 257 4.29 -15.78 4.01
CA MET A 257 5.50 -15.18 4.58
C MET A 257 5.47 -15.29 6.10
N THR A 258 6.64 -15.42 6.73
CA THR A 258 6.76 -15.26 8.18
C THR A 258 7.42 -13.94 8.53
N VAL A 259 7.07 -13.37 9.70
CA VAL A 259 7.71 -12.16 10.23
C VAL A 259 8.34 -12.49 11.58
N ARG A 260 9.67 -12.37 11.66
CA ARG A 260 10.50 -12.87 12.78
C ARG A 260 11.56 -11.87 13.21
N ARG A 261 12.11 -12.06 14.42
CA ARG A 261 13.34 -11.37 14.85
C ARG A 261 14.61 -11.95 14.24
N ASP A 262 14.56 -13.22 13.85
CA ASP A 262 15.66 -13.97 13.25
C ASP A 262 15.09 -14.86 12.13
N CYS A 263 15.60 -14.68 10.92
CA CYS A 263 15.24 -15.46 9.74
C CYS A 263 16.28 -16.53 9.39
N THR A 264 17.30 -16.76 10.24
CA THR A 264 18.28 -17.83 10.04
C THR A 264 17.56 -19.17 9.85
N ASP A 265 17.91 -19.88 8.78
CA ASP A 265 17.32 -21.16 8.38
C ASP A 265 15.80 -21.14 8.09
N HIS A 266 15.24 -19.96 7.79
CA HIS A 266 13.83 -19.79 7.47
C HIS A 266 13.63 -19.15 6.09
N ASP A 267 13.21 -19.98 5.12
CA ASP A 267 12.78 -19.49 3.81
C ASP A 267 11.51 -18.63 3.92
N PHE A 268 11.35 -17.66 3.02
CA PHE A 268 10.18 -16.78 2.94
C PHE A 268 9.88 -16.09 4.29
N CYS A 269 10.93 -15.49 4.85
CA CYS A 269 10.93 -14.83 6.13
C CYS A 269 11.31 -13.35 5.97
N LEU A 270 10.53 -12.46 6.57
CA LEU A 270 10.83 -11.05 6.72
C LEU A 270 11.40 -10.82 8.13
N GLU A 271 12.68 -10.48 8.21
CA GLU A 271 13.35 -10.19 9.47
C GLU A 271 13.03 -8.78 9.92
N ILE A 272 12.65 -8.60 11.18
CA ILE A 272 12.40 -7.29 11.78
C ILE A 272 13.43 -6.99 12.87
N GLY A 273 14.29 -6.03 12.59
CA GLY A 273 15.31 -5.58 13.53
C GLY A 273 14.73 -4.91 14.79
N ASN A 274 15.63 -4.59 15.71
CA ASN A 274 15.37 -3.80 16.91
C ASN A 274 16.06 -2.41 16.82
N GLY A 275 16.08 -1.65 17.92
CA GLY A 275 16.77 -0.35 17.96
C GLY A 275 15.99 0.80 17.32
N LEU A 276 16.70 1.82 16.80
CA LEU A 276 16.08 3.07 16.33
C LEU A 276 15.11 2.85 15.16
N LEU A 277 15.52 2.05 14.18
CA LEU A 277 14.74 1.76 12.96
C LEU A 277 13.90 0.49 13.06
N GLY A 278 14.13 -0.36 14.06
CA GLY A 278 13.41 -1.63 14.26
C GLY A 278 12.11 -1.53 15.06
N LEU A 279 11.47 -2.68 15.32
CA LEU A 279 10.30 -2.78 16.20
C LEU A 279 10.76 -2.89 17.68
N PRO A 280 10.32 -2.03 18.60
CA PRO A 280 10.53 -2.23 20.04
C PRO A 280 9.94 -3.56 20.54
N ASP A 281 10.58 -4.23 21.49
CA ASP A 281 10.15 -5.55 21.99
C ASP A 281 8.78 -5.52 22.68
N GLU A 282 8.44 -4.38 23.27
CA GLU A 282 7.17 -4.14 23.98
C GLU A 282 6.07 -3.61 23.05
N GLU A 283 6.35 -3.44 21.75
CA GLU A 283 5.40 -2.91 20.78
C GLU A 283 4.88 -4.01 19.85
N PRO A 284 3.55 -4.22 19.77
CA PRO A 284 3.00 -5.08 18.74
C PRO A 284 3.13 -4.41 17.36
N PRO A 285 3.50 -5.17 16.32
CA PRO A 285 3.59 -4.64 14.97
C PRO A 285 2.21 -4.20 14.45
N ASN A 286 2.18 -3.19 13.59
CA ASN A 286 1.07 -3.00 12.66
C ASN A 286 1.41 -3.57 11.28
N PHE A 287 0.40 -4.01 10.55
CA PHE A 287 0.55 -4.55 9.21
C PHE A 287 -0.31 -3.73 8.24
N LEU A 288 0.29 -3.28 7.14
CA LEU A 288 -0.39 -2.58 6.06
C LEU A 288 -0.25 -3.38 4.76
N PHE A 289 -1.38 -3.83 4.23
CA PHE A 289 -1.46 -4.57 2.96
C PHE A 289 -1.92 -3.61 1.88
N ARG A 290 -1.29 -3.65 0.71
CA ARG A 290 -1.50 -2.66 -0.33
C ARG A 290 -1.53 -3.31 -1.69
N THR A 291 -2.52 -2.92 -2.49
CA THR A 291 -2.69 -3.36 -3.87
C THR A 291 -2.75 -2.15 -4.78
N TYR A 292 -1.72 -1.98 -5.61
CA TYR A 292 -1.50 -0.80 -6.43
C TYR A 292 -1.87 -1.04 -7.87
N LEU A 293 -2.59 -0.07 -8.43
CA LEU A 293 -2.89 0.17 -9.84
C LEU A 293 -3.28 -1.04 -10.67
N HIS A 294 -4.41 -0.95 -11.36
CA HIS A 294 -4.69 -1.90 -12.43
C HIS A 294 -3.63 -1.80 -13.57
N LYS A 295 -3.20 -2.93 -14.13
CA LYS A 295 -2.23 -3.03 -15.25
C LYS A 295 -2.59 -2.15 -16.44
N HIS A 296 -3.89 -1.99 -16.68
CA HIS A 296 -4.45 -1.17 -17.76
C HIS A 296 -5.20 0.08 -17.28
N GLY A 297 -5.05 0.47 -16.01
CA GLY A 297 -5.79 1.58 -15.41
C GLY A 297 -4.90 2.53 -14.61
N SER A 298 -5.55 3.53 -13.99
CA SER A 298 -4.92 4.56 -13.16
C SER A 298 -5.42 4.54 -11.70
N VAL A 299 -6.14 3.50 -11.31
CA VAL A 299 -6.70 3.31 -9.97
C VAL A 299 -6.46 1.90 -9.46
N GLY A 300 -6.41 1.75 -8.14
CA GLY A 300 -6.35 0.45 -7.47
C GLY A 300 -7.65 -0.36 -7.62
N ALA A 301 -7.62 -1.62 -7.23
CA ALA A 301 -8.78 -2.52 -7.31
C ALA A 301 -9.85 -2.18 -6.25
N PRO A 302 -11.16 -2.31 -6.53
CA PRO A 302 -12.18 -2.12 -5.49
C PRO A 302 -12.04 -3.18 -4.39
N VAL A 303 -12.29 -2.78 -3.13
CA VAL A 303 -12.17 -3.66 -1.95
C VAL A 303 -12.92 -4.99 -2.15
N ASP A 304 -14.15 -4.93 -2.67
CA ASP A 304 -15.01 -6.10 -2.85
C ASP A 304 -14.52 -7.06 -3.95
N SER A 305 -13.50 -6.69 -4.73
CA SER A 305 -12.89 -7.59 -5.72
C SER A 305 -11.67 -8.35 -5.18
N LEU A 306 -11.17 -7.98 -4.00
CA LEU A 306 -9.95 -8.52 -3.40
C LEU A 306 -10.29 -9.50 -2.28
N LEU A 307 -9.46 -10.54 -2.14
CA LEU A 307 -9.45 -11.36 -0.93
C LEU A 307 -8.49 -10.75 0.09
N MET A 308 -8.95 -10.60 1.34
CA MET A 308 -8.13 -10.10 2.42
C MET A 308 -7.11 -11.15 2.89
N ASP A 309 -5.94 -10.68 3.27
CA ASP A 309 -4.89 -11.46 3.91
C ASP A 309 -5.36 -12.04 5.25
N ARG A 310 -4.68 -13.09 5.70
CA ARG A 310 -4.90 -13.76 6.99
C ARG A 310 -3.60 -13.77 7.78
N LEU A 311 -3.70 -13.44 9.05
CA LEU A 311 -2.57 -13.21 9.94
C LEU A 311 -2.68 -14.11 11.18
N PHE A 312 -1.68 -14.93 11.42
CA PHE A 312 -1.63 -15.87 12.54
C PHE A 312 -0.42 -15.57 13.42
N PHE A 313 -0.61 -15.53 14.74
CA PHE A 313 0.48 -15.41 15.70
C PHE A 313 0.83 -16.78 16.28
N VAL A 314 2.10 -17.14 16.19
CA VAL A 314 2.65 -18.41 16.65
C VAL A 314 3.56 -18.18 17.84
N ASP A 315 3.28 -18.92 18.91
CA ASP A 315 4.05 -18.94 20.16
C ASP A 315 4.50 -20.37 20.46
N PRO A 316 5.72 -20.77 20.01
CA PRO A 316 6.23 -22.12 20.20
C PRO A 316 6.37 -22.54 21.66
N ASP A 317 6.57 -21.58 22.56
CA ASP A 317 6.74 -21.80 24.00
C ASP A 317 5.40 -21.87 24.75
N SER A 318 4.27 -21.72 24.03
CA SER A 318 2.96 -21.84 24.64
C SER A 318 2.68 -23.29 25.05
N ASN A 319 2.57 -23.53 26.37
CA ASN A 319 2.23 -24.83 26.96
C ASN A 319 0.76 -25.24 26.74
N ARG A 320 0.22 -25.08 25.53
CA ARG A 320 -1.15 -25.50 25.16
C ARG A 320 -1.18 -26.97 24.73
N THR A 321 -0.93 -27.88 25.65
CA THR A 321 -0.98 -29.33 25.38
C THR A 321 -2.38 -29.95 25.31
N SER A 322 -3.48 -29.19 25.45
CA SER A 322 -4.83 -29.80 25.48
C SER A 322 -6.02 -28.87 25.20
N ALA A 323 -5.92 -27.89 24.28
CA ALA A 323 -7.04 -27.01 23.90
C ALA A 323 -7.58 -27.25 22.47
N ILE A 324 -7.21 -28.38 21.86
CA ILE A 324 -7.44 -28.69 20.45
C ILE A 324 -8.95 -28.74 20.07
N SER A 325 -9.87 -29.02 20.99
CA SER A 325 -11.28 -29.22 20.60
C SER A 325 -12.13 -27.95 20.46
N ASN A 326 -11.72 -26.83 21.07
CA ASN A 326 -12.52 -25.59 21.09
C ASN A 326 -11.93 -24.47 20.22
N PHE A 327 -10.60 -24.38 20.09
CA PHE A 327 -9.98 -23.37 19.22
C PHE A 327 -10.19 -23.70 17.73
N ASP A 328 -10.07 -24.97 17.31
CA ASP A 328 -10.38 -25.39 15.93
C ASP A 328 -11.83 -25.08 15.54
N LYS A 329 -12.79 -25.27 16.45
CA LYS A 329 -14.21 -24.99 16.19
C LYS A 329 -14.55 -23.51 16.24
N LEU A 330 -13.89 -22.71 17.08
CA LEU A 330 -14.12 -21.27 17.20
C LEU A 330 -13.36 -20.47 16.13
N ALA A 331 -12.14 -20.84 15.76
CA ALA A 331 -11.37 -20.21 14.71
C ALA A 331 -11.94 -20.53 13.32
N HIS A 332 -12.20 -21.80 12.99
CA HIS A 332 -12.82 -22.14 11.69
C HIS A 332 -14.23 -21.57 11.54
N LYS A 333 -15.01 -21.42 12.62
CA LYS A 333 -16.37 -20.88 12.56
C LYS A 333 -16.39 -19.35 12.62
N SER A 334 -15.61 -18.72 13.51
CA SER A 334 -15.55 -17.25 13.61
C SER A 334 -14.87 -16.59 12.41
N ILE A 335 -13.89 -17.24 11.79
CA ILE A 335 -13.22 -16.69 10.60
C ILE A 335 -14.15 -16.87 9.39
N ARG A 336 -14.63 -18.10 9.12
CA ARG A 336 -15.51 -18.37 7.95
C ARG A 336 -16.88 -17.69 8.03
N ASP A 337 -17.52 -17.60 9.21
CA ASP A 337 -18.82 -16.94 9.36
C ASP A 337 -18.72 -15.41 9.23
N LYS A 338 -17.61 -14.79 9.67
CA LYS A 338 -17.37 -13.34 9.46
C LYS A 338 -17.19 -12.98 7.98
N PHE A 339 -16.59 -13.86 7.17
CA PHE A 339 -16.43 -13.66 5.73
C PHE A 339 -17.74 -13.94 4.94
N HIS A 340 -18.52 -14.98 5.29
CA HIS A 340 -19.79 -15.27 4.61
C HIS A 340 -20.93 -14.26 4.90
N LEU A 341 -20.97 -13.64 6.09
CA LEU A 341 -21.99 -12.65 6.43
C LEU A 341 -21.85 -11.32 5.69
N ARG A 342 -20.65 -10.98 5.18
CA ARG A 342 -20.46 -9.78 4.34
C ARG A 342 -20.93 -9.99 2.90
N ASN A 343 -20.71 -11.17 2.32
CA ASN A 343 -21.16 -11.48 0.94
C ASN A 343 -22.68 -11.64 0.80
N SER A 344 -23.40 -11.82 1.90
CA SER A 344 -24.87 -11.93 1.91
C SER A 344 -25.59 -10.62 2.22
N ALA A 345 -24.87 -9.58 2.64
CA ALA A 345 -25.44 -8.24 2.92
C ALA A 345 -25.48 -7.32 1.69
N ILE A 346 -24.93 -7.73 0.54
CA ILE A 346 -25.01 -7.00 -0.74
C ILE A 346 -26.02 -7.71 -1.66
N LYS A 347 -27.28 -7.69 -1.22
CA LYS A 347 -28.45 -7.80 -2.11
C LYS A 347 -29.45 -6.74 -1.70
N LEU A 348 -29.27 -5.55 -2.25
CA LEU A 348 -30.34 -4.57 -2.49
C LEU A 348 -30.18 -4.03 -3.91
#